data_AF-A0A815N139-F1
#
_entry.id   AF-A0A815N139-F1
#
_cell.length_a   1.000
_cell.length_b   1.000
_cell.length_c   1.000
_cell.angle_alpha   90.00
_cell.angle_beta   90.00
_cell.angle_gamma   90.00
#
_symmetry.space_group_name_H-M   'P 1'
#
loop_
_entity.id
_entity.type
_entity.pdbx_description
1 polymer ?
#
loop_
_entity_poly.entity_id
_entity_poly.type
_entity_poly.pdbx_seq_one_letter_code
_entity_poly.pdbx_strand_id
1 'polypeptide(L)' 'MRPMGSIDKKNSIYHIFTYLIDDQYKIIHCYEQINYIPSIDCQTKFNRYLLYPTRPKNFNHNYSIHI' A
#
# COMPACT_ATOMS: atom_id res chain seq x y z
N MET A 1 24.37 31.92 -20.13
CA MET A 1 22.98 31.49 -19.90
C MET A 1 23.00 29.98 -19.78
N ARG A 2 22.88 29.39 -18.58
CA ARG A 2 22.85 27.92 -18.40
C ARG A 2 21.46 27.41 -18.75
N PRO A 3 21.30 26.29 -19.47
CA PRO A 3 19.99 25.71 -19.68
C PRO A 3 19.49 25.15 -18.35
N MET A 4 18.27 25.55 -17.99
CA MET A 4 17.51 24.99 -16.87
C MET A 4 17.22 23.53 -17.25
N GLY A 5 17.81 22.57 -16.54
CA GLY A 5 17.56 21.15 -16.79
C GLY A 5 16.06 20.88 -16.70
N SER A 6 15.47 20.33 -17.76
CA SER A 6 14.13 19.77 -17.68
C SER A 6 14.20 18.65 -16.65
N ILE A 7 13.49 18.82 -15.54
CA ILE A 7 13.21 17.70 -14.64
C ILE A 7 12.29 16.79 -15.45
N ASP A 8 12.89 15.80 -16.11
CA ASP A 8 12.15 14.74 -16.77
C ASP A 8 11.39 14.00 -15.67
N LYS A 9 10.13 14.41 -15.47
CA LYS A 9 9.18 13.76 -14.57
C LYS A 9 8.94 12.36 -15.14
N LYS A 10 9.74 11.38 -14.70
CA LYS A 10 9.50 9.98 -15.02
C LYS A 10 8.08 9.64 -14.57
N ASN A 11 7.18 9.43 -15.54
CA ASN A 11 5.82 9.01 -15.27
C ASN A 11 5.82 7.49 -14.99
N SER A 12 6.56 7.11 -13.95
CA SER A 12 6.64 5.73 -13.48
C SER A 12 5.41 5.45 -12.62
N ILE A 13 4.74 4.35 -12.94
CA ILE A 13 3.66 3.82 -12.10
C ILE A 13 4.31 2.90 -11.07
N TYR A 14 4.01 3.13 -9.80
CA TYR A 14 4.44 2.30 -8.69
C TYR A 14 3.28 1.42 -8.28
N HIS A 15 3.55 0.11 -8.15
CA HIS A 15 2.60 -0.82 -7.55
C HIS A 15 2.93 -0.93 -6.06
N ILE A 16 2.02 -0.45 -5.22
CA ILE A 16 2.13 -0.59 -3.76
C ILE A 16 1.19 -1.72 -3.38
N PHE A 17 1.74 -2.72 -2.72
CA PHE A 17 0.98 -3.83 -2.17
C PHE A 17 0.79 -3.58 -0.68
N THR A 18 -0.33 -4.00 -0.14
CA THR A 18 -0.56 -3.96 1.30
C THR A 18 -1.17 -5.27 1.73
N TYR A 19 -0.58 -5.91 2.73
CA TYR A 19 -0.99 -7.23 3.20
C TYR A 19 -1.42 -7.17 4.66
N LEU A 20 -2.50 -7.86 4.98
CA LEU A 20 -2.85 -8.24 6.34
C LEU A 20 -2.35 -9.67 6.57
N ILE A 21 -1.35 -9.79 7.44
CA ILE A 21 -0.66 -11.05 7.72
C ILE A 21 -0.97 -11.46 9.15
N ASP A 22 -1.27 -12.74 9.37
CA ASP A 22 -1.26 -13.34 10.69
C ASP A 22 0.18 -13.69 11.09
N ASP A 23 0.63 -13.16 12.22
CA ASP A 23 2.00 -13.31 12.70
C ASP A 23 2.34 -14.73 13.15
N GLN A 24 1.33 -15.51 13.55
CA GLN A 24 1.54 -16.87 14.06
C GLN A 24 1.90 -17.84 12.95
N TYR A 25 1.19 -17.77 11.82
CA TYR A 25 1.37 -18.70 10.70
C TYR A 25 1.94 -18.05 9.44
N LYS A 26 2.16 -16.73 9.46
CA LYS A 26 2.58 -15.92 8.29
C LYS A 26 1.65 -16.09 7.09
N ILE A 27 0.36 -16.25 7.37
CA ILE A 27 -0.68 -16.40 6.35
C ILE A 27 -1.18 -15.01 5.97
N ILE A 28 -1.26 -14.74 4.66
CA ILE A 28 -1.90 -13.54 4.12
C ILE A 28 -3.41 -13.77 4.13
N HIS A 29 -4.13 -12.94 4.86
CA HIS A 29 -5.58 -13.02 4.98
C HIS A 29 -6.31 -12.08 4.04
N CYS A 30 -5.72 -10.93 3.76
CA CYS A 30 -6.25 -9.95 2.83
C CYS A 30 -5.07 -9.21 2.22
N TYR A 31 -5.18 -8.87 0.94
CA TYR A 31 -4.21 -8.03 0.28
C TYR A 31 -4.90 -7.01 -0.59
N GLU A 32 -4.21 -5.92 -0.82
CA GLU A 32 -4.67 -4.87 -1.70
C GLU A 32 -3.50 -4.34 -2.53
N GLN A 33 -3.77 -3.96 -3.76
CA GLN A 33 -2.80 -3.35 -4.66
C GLN A 33 -3.32 -1.99 -5.10
N ILE A 34 -2.44 -0.99 -5.07
CA ILE A 34 -2.70 0.33 -5.64
C ILE A 34 -1.61 0.72 -6.64
N ASN A 35 -2.04 1.45 -7.65
CA ASN A 35 -1.14 2.06 -8.63
C ASN A 35 -0.97 3.52 -8.24
N TYR A 36 0.27 3.95 -8.01
CA TYR A 36 0.60 5.29 -7.54
C TYR A 36 1.49 5.99 -8.56
N ILE A 37 1.12 7.23 -8.93
CA ILE A 37 1.92 8.08 -9.81
C ILE A 37 2.44 9.26 -8.97
N PRO A 38 3.77 9.35 -8.67
CA PRO A 38 4.35 10.24 -7.64
C PRO A 38 4.26 11.75 -7.84
N SER A 39 3.36 12.23 -8.68
CA SER A 39 3.20 13.66 -8.90
C SER A 39 1.80 14.11 -9.28
N ILE A 40 0.91 13.15 -9.52
CA ILE A 40 -0.52 13.37 -9.69
C ILE A 40 -1.19 13.16 -8.32
N ASP A 41 -0.73 12.19 -7.55
CA ASP A 41 -1.48 11.69 -6.39
C ASP A 41 -0.90 12.11 -5.02
N CYS A 42 0.17 12.89 -4.96
CA CYS A 42 0.79 13.33 -3.68
C CYS A 42 -0.15 14.12 -2.76
N GLN A 43 -1.23 14.70 -3.30
CA GLN A 43 -2.23 15.44 -2.53
C GLN A 43 -3.48 14.61 -2.20
N THR A 44 -3.59 13.40 -2.76
CA THR A 44 -4.74 12.52 -2.58
C THR A 44 -4.48 11.59 -1.39
N LYS A 45 -5.35 11.64 -0.38
CA LYS A 45 -5.31 10.70 0.74
C LYS A 45 -6.12 9.44 0.40
N PHE A 46 -5.48 8.28 0.45
CA PHE A 46 -6.13 7.00 0.19
C PHE A 46 -6.53 6.33 1.52
N ASN A 47 -7.84 6.12 1.73
CA ASN A 47 -8.34 5.28 2.82
C ASN A 47 -8.56 3.87 2.28
N ARG A 48 -7.87 2.90 2.86
CA ARG A 48 -7.83 1.51 2.40
C ARG A 48 -8.22 0.58 3.56
N TYR A 49 -8.99 -0.46 3.26
CA TYR A 49 -9.55 -1.36 4.27
C TYR A 49 -9.12 -2.79 3.99
N LEU A 50 -8.36 -3.38 4.93
CA LEU A 50 -8.04 -4.80 4.92
C LEU A 50 -9.01 -5.53 5.84
N LEU A 51 -9.62 -6.59 5.34
CA LEU A 51 -10.62 -7.35 6.09
C LEU A 51 -9.99 -8.55 6.79
N TYR A 52 -10.33 -8.75 8.06
CA TYR A 52 -9.98 -9.96 8.80
C TYR A 52 -10.72 -11.18 8.22
N PRO A 53 -10.18 -12.41 8.40
CA PRO A 53 -10.83 -13.63 7.94
C PRO A 53 -12.22 -13.86 8.51
N THR A 54 -12.44 -13.41 9.74
CA THR A 54 -13.68 -13.57 10.47
C THR A 54 -14.15 -12.24 11.04
N ARG A 55 -15.45 -12.13 11.27
CA ARG A 55 -16.06 -11.03 12.02
C ARG A 55 -16.84 -11.62 13.22
N PRO A 56 -16.49 -11.27 14.47
CA PRO A 56 -15.46 -10.31 14.88
C PRO A 56 -14.02 -10.80 14.61
N LYS A 57 -13.05 -9.87 14.67
CA LYS A 57 -11.61 -10.17 14.64
C LYS A 57 -11.31 -11.22 15.72
N ASN A 58 -10.50 -12.23 15.38
CA ASN A 58 -10.00 -13.16 16.37
C ASN A 58 -8.95 -12.47 17.27
N PHE A 59 -9.28 -12.28 18.55
CA PHE A 59 -8.39 -11.59 19.50
C PHE A 59 -7.20 -12.44 19.97
N ASN A 60 -7.22 -13.75 19.73
CA ASN A 60 -6.10 -14.64 20.06
C ASN A 60 -5.01 -14.63 18.97
N HIS A 61 -5.27 -14.00 17.82
CA HIS A 61 -4.30 -13.89 16.73
C HIS A 61 -3.72 -12.48 16.68
N ASN A 62 -2.40 -12.42 16.48
CA ASN A 62 -1.70 -11.17 16.20
C ASN A 62 -1.64 -10.97 14.69
N TYR A 63 -2.02 -9.77 14.26
CA TYR A 63 -2.02 -9.43 12.84
C TYR A 63 -1.12 -8.22 12.62
N SER A 64 -0.36 -8.25 11.55
CA SER A 64 0.52 -7.18 11.11
C SER A 64 0.13 -6.69 9.72
N ILE A 65 0.48 -5.43 9.43
CA ILE A 65 0.33 -4.82 8.11
C ILE A 65 1.71 -4.73 7.48
N HIS A 66 1.84 -5.18 6.24
CA HIS A 66 3.06 -5.06 5.44
C HIS A 66 2.77 -4.25 4.18
N ILE A 67 3.61 -3.26 3.86
CA ILE A 67 3.54 -2.41 2.66
C ILE A 67 4.84 -2.55 1.87
#